data_AF-X1V3D9-F1
#
_entry.id   AF-X1V3D9-F1
#
_cell.length_a   1.000
_cell.length_b   1.000
_cell.length_c   1.000
_cell.angle_alpha   90.00
_cell.angle_beta   90.00
_cell.angle_gamma   90.00
#
_symmetry.space_group_name_H-M   'P 1'
#
loop_
_entity.id
_entity.type
_entity.pdbx_description
1 polymer ?
#
loop_
_entity_poly.entity_id
_entity_poly.type
_entity_poly.pdbx_seq_one_letter_code
_entity_poly.pdbx_strand_id
1 'polypeptide(L)'
;LEFGNRSLLWEDRNWELGTDINSYPLEPNDLRLWAIMAALRRGISAEAITERTKIDPWFTTKLQNIIDMEKQLLSQSLTPELLRQAKRLGFSDEQIGTLADRLPITYGVNLYLFPL
;
A
#
# COMPACT_ATOMS: atom_id res chain seq x y z
N LEU A 1 11.50 7.20 -16.24
CA LEU A 1 11.26 6.34 -15.07
C LEU A 1 10.39 5.19 -15.53
N GLU A 2 11.01 4.08 -15.94
CA GLU A 2 10.29 2.89 -16.36
C GLU A 2 9.86 2.10 -15.11
N PHE A 3 8.71 2.44 -14.55
CA PHE A 3 8.04 1.55 -13.62
C PHE A 3 7.44 0.41 -14.45
N GLY A 4 8.25 -0.61 -14.76
CA GLY A 4 7.80 -1.75 -15.54
C GLY A 4 6.61 -2.43 -14.86
N ASN A 5 5.40 -2.22 -15.38
CA ASN A 5 4.13 -2.89 -15.10
C ASN A 5 3.77 -3.27 -13.63
N ARG A 6 4.48 -2.76 -12.62
CA ARG A 6 4.30 -3.08 -11.20
C ARG A 6 3.37 -2.05 -10.60
N SER A 7 2.17 -2.50 -10.24
CA SER A 7 1.24 -1.72 -9.42
C SER A 7 1.88 -1.38 -8.06
N LEU A 8 1.40 -0.32 -7.38
CA LEU A 8 1.77 0.00 -6.00
C LEU A 8 1.44 -1.14 -5.00
N LEU A 9 0.58 -2.05 -5.41
CA LEU A 9 0.20 -3.25 -4.66
C LEU A 9 1.18 -4.42 -4.84
N TRP A 10 2.16 -4.29 -5.73
CA TRP A 10 3.15 -5.34 -5.94
C TRP A 10 4.07 -5.51 -4.73
N GLU A 11 4.42 -6.76 -4.42
CA GLU A 11 5.37 -7.14 -3.37
C GLU A 11 6.24 -8.30 -3.85
N ASP A 12 7.45 -8.38 -3.32
CA ASP A 12 8.30 -9.55 -3.50
C ASP A 12 7.84 -10.68 -2.55
N ARG A 13 7.77 -11.91 -3.07
CA ARG A 13 7.37 -13.09 -2.28
C ARG A 13 8.43 -13.50 -1.26
N ASN A 14 9.65 -13.00 -1.41
CA ASN A 14 10.77 -13.29 -0.52
C ASN A 14 10.82 -12.35 0.70
N TRP A 15 10.02 -11.28 0.73
CA TRP A 15 9.92 -10.44 1.93
C TRP A 15 9.10 -11.19 2.97
N GLU A 16 9.71 -11.42 4.14
CA GLU A 16 9.08 -12.26 5.16
C GLU A 16 7.79 -11.64 5.66
N LEU A 17 6.79 -12.50 5.85
CA LEU A 17 5.48 -12.12 6.36
C LEU A 17 5.61 -11.85 7.86
N GLY A 18 5.78 -10.59 8.25
CA GLY A 18 5.93 -10.23 9.66
C GLY A 18 6.08 -8.73 9.91
N THR A 19 6.22 -8.40 11.19
CA THR A 19 6.43 -7.04 11.70
C THR A 19 7.90 -6.68 11.85
N ASP A 20 8.83 -7.58 11.52
CA ASP A 20 10.26 -7.27 11.55
C ASP A 20 10.63 -6.36 10.37
N ILE A 21 10.98 -5.12 10.69
CA ILE A 21 11.38 -4.09 9.72
C ILE A 21 12.63 -4.47 8.92
N ASN A 22 13.48 -5.35 9.45
CA ASN A 22 14.73 -5.77 8.78
C ASN A 22 14.50 -6.76 7.63
N SER A 23 13.29 -7.35 7.55
CA SER A 23 12.91 -8.26 6.47
C SER A 23 12.64 -7.55 5.13
N TYR A 24 12.60 -6.20 5.12
CA TYR A 24 12.30 -5.39 3.96
C TYR A 24 13.54 -4.66 3.43
N PRO A 25 13.73 -4.56 2.10
CA PRO A 25 14.87 -3.85 1.49
C PRO A 25 14.65 -2.33 1.53
N LEU A 26 14.81 -1.74 2.72
CA LEU A 26 14.54 -0.32 3.01
C LEU A 26 15.75 0.61 2.77
N GLU A 27 16.88 0.07 2.33
CA GLU A 27 18.03 0.84 1.88
C GLU A 27 17.76 1.53 0.52
N PRO A 28 18.54 2.53 0.07
CA PRO A 28 18.36 3.16 -1.23
C PRO A 28 18.46 2.16 -2.39
N ASN A 29 17.31 1.80 -2.98
CA ASN A 29 17.22 0.92 -4.13
C ASN A 29 15.89 1.16 -4.87
N ASP A 30 15.75 0.63 -6.08
CA ASP A 30 14.57 0.87 -6.92
C ASP A 30 13.29 0.21 -6.37
N LEU A 31 13.41 -0.85 -5.55
CA LEU A 31 12.28 -1.56 -4.94
C LEU A 31 11.79 -0.94 -3.63
N ARG A 32 12.52 0.05 -3.11
CA ARG A 32 12.34 0.61 -1.77
C ARG A 32 10.91 1.11 -1.53
N LEU A 33 10.28 1.71 -2.54
CA LEU A 33 8.92 2.22 -2.42
C LEU A 33 7.91 1.10 -2.13
N TRP A 34 7.99 -0.01 -2.87
CA TRP A 34 7.12 -1.18 -2.64
C TRP A 34 7.42 -1.85 -1.30
N ALA A 35 8.68 -1.89 -0.88
CA ALA A 35 9.07 -2.42 0.43
C ALA A 35 8.49 -1.59 1.58
N ILE A 36 8.49 -0.25 1.47
CA ILE A 36 7.85 0.63 2.43
C ILE A 36 6.35 0.38 2.48
N MET A 37 5.68 0.33 1.33
CA MET A 37 4.23 0.07 1.27
C MET A 37 3.87 -1.30 1.87
N ALA A 38 4.68 -2.33 1.60
CA ALA A 38 4.53 -3.66 2.18
C ALA A 38 4.65 -3.64 3.71
N ALA A 39 5.71 -3.02 4.23
CA ALA A 39 5.94 -2.88 5.66
C ALA A 39 4.77 -2.16 6.37
N LEU A 40 4.28 -1.05 5.80
CA LEU A 40 3.13 -0.32 6.34
C LEU A 40 1.84 -1.17 6.31
N ARG A 41 1.60 -1.93 5.23
CA ARG A 41 0.46 -2.86 5.15
C ARG A 41 0.54 -3.95 6.23
N ARG A 42 1.74 -4.38 6.62
CA ARG A 42 1.99 -5.34 7.70
C ARG A 42 2.03 -4.73 9.10
N GLY A 43 1.72 -3.44 9.24
CA GLY A 43 1.57 -2.79 10.53
C GLY A 43 2.86 -2.24 11.14
N ILE A 44 3.95 -2.18 10.38
CA ILE A 44 5.12 -1.37 10.76
C ILE A 44 4.70 0.10 10.69
N SER A 45 5.04 0.88 11.73
CA SER A 45 4.60 2.26 11.81
C SER A 45 5.38 3.19 10.88
N ALA A 46 4.75 4.29 10.46
CA ALA A 46 5.39 5.33 9.65
C ALA A 46 6.60 5.95 10.36
N GLU A 47 6.57 6.05 11.70
CA GLU A 47 7.69 6.51 12.52
C GLU A 47 8.89 5.55 12.42
N ALA A 48 8.65 4.23 12.53
CA ALA A 48 9.70 3.22 12.39
C ALA A 48 10.31 3.25 10.97
N ILE A 49 9.48 3.42 9.93
CA ILE A 49 9.97 3.60 8.56
C ILE A 49 10.82 4.87 8.45
N THR A 50 10.37 5.99 9.00
CA THR A 50 11.11 7.27 9.01
C THR A 50 12.47 7.09 9.68
N GLU A 51 12.51 6.46 10.85
CA GLU A 51 13.73 6.23 11.61
C GLU A 51 14.71 5.36 10.82
N ARG A 52 14.23 4.30 10.15
CA ARG A 52 15.06 3.38 9.38
C ARG A 52 15.55 3.96 8.05
N THR A 53 14.69 4.71 7.36
CA THR A 53 14.93 5.17 5.99
C THR A 53 15.48 6.58 5.88
N LYS A 54 15.31 7.38 6.94
CA LYS A 54 15.56 8.84 6.99
C LYS A 54 14.73 9.64 5.99
N ILE A 55 13.66 9.06 5.45
CA ILE A 55 12.64 9.78 4.70
C ILE A 55 11.93 10.71 5.67
N ASP A 56 11.63 11.93 5.24
CA ASP A 56 10.94 12.90 6.10
C ASP A 56 9.58 12.34 6.59
N PRO A 57 9.24 12.53 7.87
CA PRO A 57 8.01 12.00 8.47
C PRO A 57 6.75 12.39 7.68
N TRP A 58 6.74 13.56 7.04
CA TRP A 58 5.59 13.99 6.26
C TRP A 58 5.25 12.98 5.16
N PHE A 59 6.25 12.45 4.45
CA PHE A 59 6.02 11.49 3.35
C PHE A 59 5.56 10.13 3.87
N THR A 60 6.19 9.60 4.92
CA THR A 60 5.82 8.29 5.47
C THR A 60 4.40 8.31 6.03
N THR A 61 3.97 9.42 6.64
CA THR A 61 2.58 9.64 7.04
C THR A 61 1.63 9.71 5.83
N LYS A 62 2.03 10.31 4.71
CA LYS A 62 1.20 10.28 3.49
C LYS A 62 1.06 8.87 2.92
N LEU A 63 2.11 8.06 2.97
CA LEU A 63 2.02 6.65 2.57
C LEU A 63 1.09 5.86 3.49
N GLN A 64 1.14 6.10 4.80
CA GLN A 64 0.22 5.49 5.75
C GLN A 64 -1.24 5.84 5.43
N ASN A 65 -1.54 7.10 5.10
CA ASN A 65 -2.90 7.51 4.70
C ASN A 65 -3.42 6.75 3.47
N ILE A 66 -2.53 6.40 2.52
CA ILE A 66 -2.89 5.57 1.36
C ILE A 66 -3.27 4.17 1.83
N ILE A 67 -2.45 3.55 2.71
CA ILE A 67 -2.72 2.23 3.27
C ILE A 67 -4.03 2.20 4.09
N ASP A 68 -4.31 3.25 4.85
CA ASP A 68 -5.53 3.33 5.65
C ASP A 68 -6.77 3.43 4.74
N MET A 69 -6.68 4.18 3.63
CA MET A 69 -7.75 4.24 2.63
C MET A 69 -7.94 2.89 1.93
N GLU A 70 -6.87 2.15 1.60
CA GLU A 70 -6.97 0.79 1.08
C GLU A 70 -7.77 -0.11 2.02
N LYS A 71 -7.45 -0.09 3.33
CA LYS A 71 -8.18 -0.85 4.35
C LYS A 71 -9.64 -0.45 4.46
N GLN A 72 -9.96 0.84 4.36
CA GLN A 72 -11.36 1.30 4.37
C GLN A 72 -12.12 0.81 3.13
N LEU A 73 -11.51 0.88 1.95
CA LEU A 73 -12.13 0.41 0.71
C LEU A 73 -12.39 -1.11 0.72
N LEU A 74 -11.50 -1.89 1.34
CA LEU A 74 -11.64 -3.35 1.48
C LEU A 74 -12.68 -3.78 2.53
N SER A 75 -12.84 -3.01 3.60
CA SER A 75 -13.66 -3.41 4.75
C SER A 75 -15.05 -2.78 4.81
N GLN A 76 -15.30 -1.72 4.03
CA GLN A 76 -16.54 -0.95 4.09
C GLN A 76 -17.28 -0.96 2.75
N SER A 77 -18.61 -0.82 2.82
CA SER A 77 -19.41 -0.58 1.61
C SER A 77 -19.01 0.76 0.98
N LEU A 78 -18.79 0.78 -0.34
CA LEU A 78 -18.42 2.01 -1.05
C LEU A 78 -19.58 3.02 -1.07
N THR A 79 -19.50 4.00 -0.18
CA THR A 79 -20.41 5.16 -0.10
C THR A 79 -19.91 6.33 -0.97
N PRO A 80 -20.78 7.30 -1.33
CA PRO A 80 -20.34 8.50 -2.06
C PRO A 80 -19.25 9.30 -1.34
N GLU A 81 -19.31 9.36 -0.01
CA GLU A 81 -18.31 10.07 0.80
C GLU A 81 -16.96 9.35 0.78
N LEU A 82 -16.94 8.02 0.99
CA LEU A 82 -15.72 7.22 0.92
C LEU A 82 -15.08 7.29 -0.48
N LEU A 83 -15.89 7.23 -1.53
CA LEU A 83 -15.44 7.43 -2.91
C LEU A 83 -14.76 8.80 -3.08
N ARG A 84 -15.37 9.87 -2.58
CA ARG A 84 -14.80 11.23 -2.68
C ARG A 84 -13.47 11.35 -1.95
N GLN A 85 -13.35 10.74 -0.77
CA GLN A 85 -12.11 10.73 0.00
C GLN A 85 -11.00 9.97 -0.73
N ALA A 86 -11.30 8.78 -1.26
CA ALA A 86 -10.36 7.99 -2.07
C ALA A 86 -9.87 8.76 -3.30
N LYS A 87 -10.77 9.44 -4.04
CA LYS A 87 -10.40 10.27 -5.19
C LYS A 87 -9.47 11.43 -4.82
N ARG A 88 -9.70 12.08 -3.67
CA ARG A 88 -8.83 13.17 -3.18
C ARG A 88 -7.43 12.70 -2.80
N LEU A 89 -7.29 11.43 -2.42
CA LEU A 89 -6.00 10.79 -2.17
C LEU A 89 -5.31 10.27 -3.45
N GLY A 90 -5.96 10.40 -4.61
CA GLY A 90 -5.37 10.06 -5.90
C GLY A 90 -5.69 8.66 -6.42
N PHE A 91 -6.62 7.92 -5.79
CA PHE A 91 -7.01 6.60 -6.27
C PHE A 91 -7.74 6.69 -7.63
N SER A 92 -7.33 5.83 -8.56
CA SER A 92 -8.01 5.63 -9.85
C SER A 92 -9.31 4.85 -9.67
N ASP A 93 -10.21 4.97 -10.65
CA ASP A 93 -11.50 4.25 -10.60
C ASP A 93 -11.30 2.73 -10.66
N GLU A 94 -10.25 2.27 -11.35
CA GLU A 94 -9.84 0.86 -11.39
C GLU A 94 -9.38 0.36 -10.02
N GLN A 95 -8.53 1.12 -9.32
CA GLN A 95 -8.10 0.76 -7.96
C GLN A 95 -9.27 0.71 -6.99
N ILE A 96 -10.17 1.70 -7.04
CA ILE A 96 -11.35 1.74 -6.17
C ILE A 96 -12.29 0.58 -6.49
N GLY A 97 -12.54 0.31 -7.77
CA GLY A 97 -13.37 -0.82 -8.20
C GLY A 97 -12.81 -2.16 -7.75
N THR A 98 -11.49 -2.32 -7.80
CA THR A 98 -10.83 -3.56 -7.36
C THR A 98 -10.86 -3.73 -5.84
N LEU A 99 -10.55 -2.68 -5.08
CA LEU A 99 -10.51 -2.74 -3.61
C LEU A 99 -11.90 -2.83 -2.98
N ALA A 100 -12.92 -2.19 -3.59
CA ALA A 100 -14.29 -2.25 -3.11
C ALA A 100 -15.06 -3.50 -3.61
N ASP A 101 -14.35 -4.51 -4.11
CA ASP A 101 -14.88 -5.78 -4.62
C ASP A 101 -15.98 -5.60 -5.70
N ARG A 102 -15.81 -4.58 -6.55
CA ARG A 102 -16.72 -4.27 -7.66
C ARG A 102 -16.18 -4.72 -9.02
N LEU A 103 -14.96 -5.24 -9.08
CA LEU A 103 -14.35 -5.83 -10.28
C LEU A 103 -13.89 -7.26 -9.99
N PRO A 104 -14.04 -8.20 -10.93
CA PRO A 104 -13.52 -9.55 -10.76
C PRO A 104 -11.99 -9.52 -10.63
N ILE A 105 -11.46 -10.39 -9.75
CA ILE A 105 -10.06 -10.56 -9.30
C ILE A 105 -9.05 -10.79 -10.47
N THR A 106 -9.52 -10.83 -11.71
CA THR A 106 -8.79 -11.13 -12.95
C THR A 106 -7.66 -10.15 -13.34
N TYR A 107 -7.46 -9.03 -12.64
CA TYR A 107 -6.47 -8.01 -13.02
C TYR A 107 -5.15 -8.04 -12.22
N GLY A 108 -4.78 -9.20 -11.66
CA GLY A 108 -3.46 -9.37 -11.04
C GLY A 108 -3.32 -8.72 -9.66
N VAL A 109 -4.43 -8.35 -9.02
CA VAL A 109 -4.44 -7.90 -7.63
C VAL A 109 -4.57 -9.12 -6.73
N ASN A 110 -3.48 -9.45 -6.05
CA ASN A 110 -3.46 -10.55 -5.10
C ASN A 110 -4.08 -10.09 -3.77
N LEU A 111 -5.38 -10.34 -3.59
CA LEU A 111 -6.11 -10.04 -2.35
C LEU A 111 -5.55 -10.77 -1.11
N TYR A 112 -4.76 -11.85 -1.28
CA TYR A 112 -4.07 -12.52 -0.16
C TYR A 112 -2.93 -11.70 0.45
N LEU A 113 -2.56 -10.55 -0.13
CA LEU A 113 -1.58 -9.62 0.43
C LEU A 113 -2.15 -8.63 1.44
N PHE A 114 -3.49 -8.56 1.57
CA PHE A 114 -4.16 -7.78 2.60
C PHE A 114 -4.61 -8.71 3.72
N PRO A 115 -3.83 -8.86 4.81
CA PRO A 115 -4.35 -9.53 6.00
C PRO A 115 -5.54 -8.70 6.52
N LEU A 116 -6.71 -9.34 6.61
CA LEU A 116 -7.88 -8.83 7.33
C LEU A 116 -7.57 -8.64 8.82
#